data_AF-A0A3P7MT74-F1
#
_entry.id   AF-A0A3P7MT74-F1
#
_cell.length_a   1.000
_cell.length_b   1.000
_cell.length_c   1.000
_cell.angle_alpha   90.00
_cell.angle_beta   90.00
_cell.angle_gamma   90.00
#
_symmetry.space_group_name_H-M   'P 1'
#
loop_
_entity.id
_entity.type
_entity.pdbx_description
1 polymer ?
#
loop_
_entity_poly.entity_id
_entity_poly.type
_entity_poly.pdbx_seq_one_letter_code
_entity_poly.pdbx_strand_id
1 'polypeptide(L)'
;MRSLGNLIIVLVVLRPSFCTVHSNVKCNQSIQKDDHLFLLLEHTNCRITFRFCKQSEGSVGVRNFIENKLISLGQQNPSVVIYTQPVRNANPTIRAEYGNGRIVQLNAKNMSMADVERDVNLLYSRSGEPVVKLESRQSSPTPSIQGEWTPVTWLPPRMNKAELPDPEFSKHKTCNVTATEYLLEEQKRNENQ
;
A
#
# COMPACT_ATOMS: atom_id res chain seq x y z
N MET A 1 -32.33 12.52 31.06
CA MET A 1 -31.18 13.16 30.36
C MET A 1 -29.93 13.00 31.22
N ARG A 2 -29.08 12.00 30.95
CA ARG A 2 -27.80 11.87 31.68
C ARG A 2 -26.83 12.89 31.11
N SER A 3 -26.40 13.82 31.97
CA SER A 3 -25.32 14.76 31.74
C SER A 3 -24.04 13.96 31.42
N LEU A 4 -23.79 13.73 30.13
CA LEU A 4 -22.49 13.28 29.66
C LEU A 4 -21.57 14.50 29.78
N GLY A 5 -20.85 14.58 30.91
CA GLY A 5 -19.63 15.36 31.04
C GLY A 5 -18.65 15.06 29.91
N ASN A 6 -17.49 15.72 29.88
CA ASN A 6 -16.47 15.58 28.84
C ASN A 6 -15.83 14.17 28.84
N LEU A 7 -16.63 13.14 28.58
CA LEU A 7 -16.26 11.74 28.58
C LEU A 7 -15.66 11.46 27.21
N ILE A 8 -14.34 11.26 27.18
CA ILE A 8 -13.67 10.64 26.04
C ILE A 8 -14.08 9.17 26.10
N ILE A 9 -15.01 8.75 25.24
CA ILE A 9 -15.38 7.34 25.15
C ILE A 9 -14.33 6.68 24.27
N VAL A 10 -13.50 5.86 24.90
CA VAL A 10 -12.56 4.98 24.22
C VAL A 10 -13.28 3.67 23.93
N LEU A 11 -13.59 3.40 22.67
CA LEU A 11 -14.11 2.11 22.27
C LEU A 11 -12.91 1.23 21.89
N VAL A 12 -12.40 0.44 22.84
CA VAL A 12 -11.44 -0.62 22.54
C VAL A 12 -12.24 -1.92 22.44
N VAL A 13 -12.42 -2.43 21.23
CA VAL A 13 -12.93 -3.79 21.02
C VAL A 13 -11.75 -4.73 21.21
N LEU A 14 -11.39 -5.00 22.48
CA LEU A 14 -10.37 -5.99 22.81
C LEU A 14 -10.90 -7.38 22.45
N ARG A 15 -10.35 -8.00 21.40
CA ARG A 15 -10.30 -9.46 21.36
C ARG A 15 -9.32 -9.92 22.46
N PRO A 16 -9.65 -10.96 23.25
CA PRO A 16 -8.78 -11.44 24.32
C PRO A 16 -7.69 -12.33 23.73
N SER A 17 -6.64 -11.73 23.17
CA SER A 17 -5.36 -12.42 22.96
C SER A 17 -4.28 -11.42 22.56
N PHE A 18 -3.33 -11.23 23.50
CA PHE A 18 -2.04 -10.57 23.34
C PHE A 18 -2.02 -9.03 23.23
N CYS A 19 -2.10 -8.37 24.39
CA CYS A 19 -1.39 -7.11 24.61
C CYS A 19 -0.09 -7.41 25.37
N THR A 20 1.06 -7.16 24.76
CA THR A 20 2.30 -6.89 25.52
C THR A 20 2.86 -5.57 25.02
N VAL A 21 2.90 -4.59 25.91
CA VAL A 21 3.63 -3.33 25.71
C VAL A 21 5.11 -3.65 25.71
N HIS A 22 5.86 -3.17 24.71
CA HIS A 22 7.30 -3.00 24.85
C HIS A 22 7.74 -1.62 24.34
N SER A 23 8.66 -1.07 25.10
CA SER A 23 9.27 0.26 25.08
C SER A 23 9.95 0.64 23.76
N ASN A 24 10.03 1.96 23.57
CA ASN A 24 10.94 2.70 22.67
C ASN A 24 12.06 1.87 22.02
N VAL A 25 11.85 1.50 20.75
CA VAL A 25 12.93 1.14 19.82
C VAL A 25 12.83 2.11 18.66
N LYS A 26 13.89 2.91 18.45
CA LYS A 26 14.09 3.62 17.18
C LYS A 26 14.36 2.57 16.11
N CYS A 27 13.34 2.18 15.36
CA CYS A 27 13.52 1.37 14.16
C CYS A 27 14.18 2.23 13.08
N ASN A 28 15.48 2.02 12.88
CA ASN A 28 16.26 2.63 11.79
C ASN A 28 16.55 1.58 10.71
N GLN A 29 15.51 0.83 10.32
CA GLN A 29 15.54 -0.15 9.23
C GLN A 29 14.23 -0.05 8.45
N SER A 30 14.34 0.10 7.14
CA SER A 30 13.24 -0.05 6.20
C SER A 30 12.69 -1.48 6.33
N ILE A 31 11.50 -1.61 6.89
CA ILE A 31 10.82 -2.90 7.07
C ILE A 31 10.52 -3.46 5.67
N GLN A 32 11.27 -4.46 5.22
CA GLN A 32 10.87 -5.33 4.12
C GLN A 32 9.70 -6.18 4.63
N LYS A 33 8.52 -5.99 4.04
CA LYS A 33 7.33 -6.77 4.37
C LYS A 33 7.44 -8.09 3.63
N ASP A 34 7.74 -9.17 4.33
CA ASP A 34 7.98 -10.48 3.73
C ASP A 34 6.68 -11.15 3.24
N ASP A 35 6.77 -11.78 2.07
CA ASP A 35 5.67 -12.20 1.18
C ASP A 35 4.94 -13.52 1.55
N HIS A 36 5.07 -14.04 2.78
CA HIS A 36 4.58 -15.40 3.08
C HIS A 36 3.37 -15.52 3.99
N LEU A 37 2.75 -14.42 4.39
CA LEU A 37 1.48 -14.48 5.11
C LEU A 37 0.55 -13.38 4.61
N PHE A 38 -0.48 -13.79 3.88
CA PHE A 38 -1.70 -13.01 3.66
C PHE A 38 -2.51 -12.92 4.98
N LEU A 39 -1.84 -12.63 6.11
CA LEU A 39 -2.50 -12.19 7.33
C LEU A 39 -2.69 -10.68 7.20
N LEU A 40 -3.92 -10.30 6.88
CA LEU A 40 -4.58 -9.05 7.28
C LEU A 40 -3.64 -7.98 7.83
N LEU A 41 -2.97 -7.22 6.93
CA LEU A 41 -2.36 -5.92 7.20
C LEU A 41 -1.99 -5.67 8.68
N GLU A 42 -0.99 -6.37 9.22
CA GLU A 42 -0.46 -6.11 10.57
C GLU A 42 0.16 -4.70 10.72
N HIS A 43 0.12 -3.89 9.66
CA HIS A 43 0.57 -2.49 9.65
C HIS A 43 -0.53 -1.45 9.87
N THR A 44 -1.78 -1.82 10.09
CA THR A 44 -2.82 -0.83 10.44
C THR A 44 -3.24 -0.92 11.90
N ASN A 45 -2.24 -0.88 12.79
CA ASN A 45 -2.46 -0.25 14.11
C ASN A 45 -2.79 1.23 13.87
N CYS A 46 -4.04 1.47 13.52
CA CYS A 46 -4.59 2.76 13.21
C CYS A 46 -5.39 3.22 14.43
N ARG A 47 -5.16 4.46 14.84
CA ARG A 47 -5.96 5.14 15.86
C ARG A 47 -6.82 6.19 15.17
N ILE A 48 -8.14 6.05 15.23
CA ILE A 48 -9.07 7.04 14.68
C ILE A 48 -9.70 7.83 15.82
N THR A 49 -9.61 9.16 15.75
CA THR A 49 -10.21 10.08 16.72
C THR A 49 -11.24 10.96 16.03
N PHE A 50 -12.49 10.88 16.51
CA PHE A 50 -13.57 11.76 16.11
C PHE A 50 -13.68 12.92 17.09
N ARG A 51 -13.40 14.13 16.63
CA ARG A 51 -13.69 15.37 17.36
C ARG A 51 -14.95 15.99 16.79
N PHE A 52 -15.94 16.29 17.63
CA PHE A 52 -17.20 16.90 17.17
C PHE A 52 -17.88 17.71 18.27
N CYS A 53 -18.76 18.64 17.89
CA CYS A 53 -19.57 19.39 18.84
C CYS A 53 -20.95 18.74 19.01
N LYS A 54 -21.43 18.68 20.27
CA LYS A 54 -22.76 18.12 20.59
C LYS A 54 -23.92 18.98 20.07
N GLN A 55 -23.72 20.29 19.98
CA GLN A 55 -24.78 21.27 19.69
C GLN A 55 -24.69 21.84 18.27
N SER A 56 -23.50 21.82 17.65
CA SER A 56 -23.32 22.42 16.33
C SER A 56 -24.06 21.64 15.25
N GLU A 57 -24.71 22.36 14.35
CA GLU A 57 -25.35 21.81 13.15
C GLU A 57 -24.32 21.20 12.20
N GLY A 58 -23.15 21.82 12.06
CA GLY A 58 -22.11 21.30 11.17
C GLY A 58 -21.52 19.97 11.60
N SER A 59 -21.82 19.50 12.83
CA SER A 59 -21.44 18.19 13.35
C SER A 59 -22.57 17.14 13.29
N VAL A 60 -23.72 17.44 12.67
CA VAL A 60 -24.87 16.52 12.62
C VAL A 60 -24.53 15.18 11.96
N GLY A 61 -23.86 15.19 10.80
CA GLY A 61 -23.49 13.96 10.10
C GLY A 61 -22.59 13.04 10.93
N VAL A 62 -21.59 13.61 11.62
CA VAL A 62 -20.69 12.85 12.50
C VAL A 62 -21.42 12.30 13.72
N ARG A 63 -22.36 13.05 14.31
CA ARG A 63 -23.18 12.54 15.42
C ARG A 63 -24.04 11.35 15.00
N ASN A 64 -24.74 11.47 13.87
CA ASN A 64 -25.57 10.40 13.33
C ASN A 64 -24.74 9.15 13.01
N PHE A 65 -23.52 9.34 12.50
CA PHE A 65 -22.59 8.23 12.25
C PHE A 65 -22.15 7.55 13.56
N ILE A 66 -21.82 8.34 14.59
CA ILE A 66 -21.41 7.81 15.90
C ILE A 66 -22.52 6.98 16.54
N GLU A 67 -23.76 7.46 16.47
CA GLU A 67 -24.92 6.80 17.07
C GLU A 67 -25.31 5.50 16.34
N ASN A 68 -25.28 5.48 15.01
CA ASN A 68 -25.83 4.37 14.23
C ASN A 68 -24.79 3.35 13.75
N LYS A 69 -23.56 3.77 13.44
CA LYS A 69 -22.59 2.97 12.66
C LYS A 69 -21.28 2.66 13.37
N LEU A 70 -20.91 3.45 14.37
CA LEU A 70 -19.60 3.32 15.02
C LEU A 70 -19.37 1.96 15.68
N ILE A 71 -20.40 1.45 16.37
CA ILE A 71 -20.32 0.17 17.09
C ILE A 71 -20.17 -0.98 16.09
N SER A 72 -20.97 -0.99 15.02
CA SER A 72 -20.86 -2.01 13.98
C SER A 72 -19.48 -2.00 13.29
N LEU A 73 -18.92 -0.81 13.05
CA LEU A 73 -17.58 -0.71 12.45
C LEU A 73 -16.47 -1.17 13.39
N GLY A 74 -16.59 -0.87 14.69
CA GLY A 74 -15.65 -1.37 15.70
C GLY A 74 -15.69 -2.90 15.85
N GLN A 75 -16.86 -3.52 15.67
CA GLN A 75 -17.00 -4.97 15.66
C GLN A 75 -16.39 -5.62 14.41
N GLN A 76 -16.53 -4.96 13.25
CA GLN A 76 -15.95 -5.44 11.99
C GLN A 76 -14.42 -5.32 11.96
N ASN A 77 -13.87 -4.26 12.55
CA ASN A 77 -12.44 -3.95 12.52
C ASN A 77 -11.86 -3.82 13.94
N PRO A 78 -11.65 -4.95 14.67
CA PRO A 78 -11.20 -4.91 16.06
C PRO A 78 -9.73 -4.45 16.22
N SER A 79 -8.95 -4.41 15.15
CA SER A 79 -7.55 -3.94 15.16
C SER A 79 -7.40 -2.43 15.32
N VAL A 80 -8.47 -1.67 15.07
CA VAL A 80 -8.45 -0.20 15.07
C VAL A 80 -9.05 0.34 16.35
N VAL A 81 -8.31 1.25 17.00
CA VAL A 81 -8.79 1.90 18.22
C VAL A 81 -9.52 3.18 17.87
N ILE A 82 -10.78 3.28 18.32
CA ILE A 82 -11.63 4.43 18.02
C ILE A 82 -11.86 5.27 19.26
N TYR A 83 -11.55 6.55 19.16
CA TYR A 83 -11.78 7.56 20.19
C TYR A 83 -12.86 8.54 19.74
N THR A 84 -13.77 8.87 20.65
CA THR A 84 -14.75 9.96 20.45
C THR A 84 -14.50 11.05 21.47
N GLN A 85 -14.32 12.28 20.98
CA GLN A 85 -14.00 13.46 21.76
C GLN A 85 -15.05 14.55 21.50
N PRO A 86 -16.06 14.70 22.39
CA PRO A 86 -16.98 15.82 22.28
C PRO A 86 -16.27 17.12 22.69
N VAL A 87 -16.19 18.08 21.78
CA VAL A 87 -15.55 19.40 22.00
C VAL A 87 -16.56 20.51 21.69
N ARG A 88 -16.69 21.50 22.58
CA ARG A 88 -17.59 22.65 22.37
C ARG A 88 -17.01 23.61 21.34
N ASN A 89 -17.87 24.25 20.55
CA ASN A 89 -17.53 25.30 19.58
C ASN A 89 -16.41 24.93 18.57
N ALA A 90 -16.26 23.64 18.27
CA ALA A 90 -15.27 23.15 17.32
C ALA A 90 -15.94 22.59 16.06
N ASN A 91 -15.27 22.79 14.91
CA ASN A 91 -15.64 22.08 13.68
C ASN A 91 -15.32 20.59 13.84
N PRO A 92 -16.17 19.70 13.31
CA PRO A 92 -15.92 18.28 13.41
C PRO A 92 -14.71 17.87 12.58
N THR A 93 -13.83 17.06 13.16
CA THR A 93 -12.62 16.56 12.50
C THR A 93 -12.45 15.08 12.78
N ILE A 94 -12.01 14.36 11.75
CA ILE A 94 -11.68 12.93 11.83
C ILE A 94 -10.19 12.81 11.65
N ARG A 95 -9.50 12.30 12.67
CA ARG A 95 -8.05 12.21 12.69
C ARG A 95 -7.62 10.75 12.80
N ALA A 96 -6.98 10.24 11.76
CA ALA A 96 -6.38 8.92 11.73
C ALA A 96 -4.87 9.02 11.93
N GLU A 97 -4.35 8.24 12.86
CA GLU A 97 -2.91 8.04 13.04
C GLU A 97 -2.55 6.62 12.66
N TYR A 98 -1.55 6.47 11.80
CA TYR A 98 -1.11 5.18 11.31
C TYR A 98 0.17 4.72 12.04
N GLY A 99 0.46 3.42 11.99
CA GLY A 99 1.64 2.84 12.62
C GLY A 99 2.98 3.40 12.10
N ASN A 100 2.99 3.98 10.89
CA ASN A 100 4.15 4.69 10.33
C ASN A 100 4.37 6.09 10.95
N GLY A 101 3.55 6.50 11.93
CA GLY A 101 3.60 7.82 12.57
C GLY A 101 2.93 8.93 11.77
N ARG A 102 2.42 8.65 10.56
CA ARG A 102 1.70 9.65 9.77
C ARG A 102 0.30 9.88 10.32
N ILE A 103 -0.14 11.13 10.19
CA ILE A 103 -1.44 11.60 10.64
C ILE A 103 -2.19 12.12 9.43
N VAL A 104 -3.38 11.58 9.18
CA VAL A 104 -4.31 12.08 8.18
C VAL A 104 -5.50 12.70 8.90
N GLN A 105 -5.78 13.97 8.62
CA GLN A 105 -6.90 14.69 9.21
C GLN A 105 -7.88 15.12 8.12
N LEU A 106 -9.15 14.79 8.31
CA LEU A 106 -10.26 15.20 7.46
C LEU A 106 -11.15 16.18 8.22
N ASN A 107 -11.58 17.24 7.53
CA ASN A 107 -12.58 18.17 8.05
C ASN A 107 -13.97 17.65 7.65
N ALA A 108 -14.81 17.35 8.63
CA ALA A 108 -16.12 16.74 8.41
C ALA A 108 -17.29 17.73 8.55
N LYS A 109 -17.03 19.02 8.36
CA LYS A 109 -18.04 20.09 8.52
C LYS A 109 -19.15 19.96 7.48
N ASN A 110 -20.40 19.95 7.92
CA ASN A 110 -21.61 19.88 7.08
C ASN A 110 -21.66 18.65 6.16
N MET A 111 -20.95 17.57 6.50
CA MET A 111 -21.03 16.31 5.75
C MET A 111 -22.28 15.52 6.14
N SER A 112 -22.82 14.77 5.19
CA SER A 112 -23.88 13.79 5.47
C SER A 112 -23.29 12.57 6.20
N MET A 113 -24.14 11.77 6.84
CA MET A 113 -23.70 10.52 7.47
C MET A 113 -23.03 9.57 6.47
N ALA A 114 -23.55 9.49 5.24
CA ALA A 114 -23.03 8.61 4.20
C ALA A 114 -21.64 9.07 3.70
N ASP A 115 -21.42 10.38 3.61
CA ASP A 115 -20.10 10.91 3.24
C ASP A 115 -19.07 10.64 4.34
N VAL A 116 -19.45 10.79 5.62
CA VAL A 116 -18.60 10.42 6.75
C VAL A 116 -18.27 8.92 6.73
N GLU A 117 -19.23 8.05 6.43
CA GLU A 117 -19.00 6.60 6.30
C GLU A 117 -18.02 6.29 5.16
N ARG A 118 -18.15 6.97 4.01
CA ARG A 118 -17.22 6.85 2.88
C ARG A 118 -15.79 7.26 3.28
N ASP A 119 -15.65 8.40 3.93
CA ASP A 119 -14.36 8.93 4.36
C ASP A 119 -13.71 8.04 5.43
N VAL A 120 -14.50 7.50 6.36
CA VAL A 120 -14.00 6.56 7.36
C VAL A 120 -13.55 5.25 6.71
N ASN A 121 -14.32 4.70 5.77
CA ASN A 121 -13.90 3.50 5.01
C ASN A 121 -12.60 3.73 4.23
N LEU A 122 -12.42 4.93 3.68
CA LEU A 122 -11.18 5.34 3.04
C LEU A 122 -10.00 5.36 4.03
N LEU A 123 -10.20 5.84 5.25
CA LEU A 123 -9.16 5.82 6.30
C LEU A 123 -8.78 4.40 6.71
N TYR A 124 -9.75 3.47 6.78
CA TYR A 124 -9.49 2.04 7.04
C TYR A 124 -8.73 1.36 5.91
N SER A 125 -9.04 1.70 4.66
CA SER A 125 -8.45 1.03 3.48
C SER A 125 -7.05 1.52 3.12
N ARG A 126 -6.63 2.67 3.68
CA ARG A 126 -5.34 3.30 3.39
C ARG A 126 -4.20 2.74 4.24
N SER A 127 -3.00 2.73 3.67
CA SER A 127 -1.76 2.34 4.35
C SER A 127 -1.14 3.45 5.22
N GLY A 128 -1.57 4.70 5.05
CA GLY A 128 -0.92 5.87 5.67
C GLY A 128 0.30 6.40 4.90
N GLU A 129 0.60 5.86 3.72
CA GLU A 129 1.61 6.42 2.81
C GLU A 129 1.15 7.73 2.15
N PRO A 130 2.07 8.63 1.76
CA PRO A 130 1.67 9.93 1.23
C PRO A 130 1.05 9.71 -0.15
N VAL A 131 0.00 10.48 -0.45
CA VAL A 131 -0.66 10.41 -1.74
C VAL A 131 0.20 11.16 -2.76
N VAL A 132 1.08 10.41 -3.42
CA VAL A 132 1.95 10.90 -4.49
C VAL A 132 1.61 10.21 -5.80
N LYS A 133 1.94 10.85 -6.91
CA LYS A 133 1.84 10.20 -8.22
C LYS A 133 2.86 9.06 -8.26
N LEU A 134 2.37 7.82 -8.39
CA LEU A 134 3.22 6.67 -8.60
C LEU A 134 3.78 6.70 -10.02
N GLU A 135 5.08 6.49 -10.17
CA GLU A 135 5.74 6.38 -11.48
C GLU A 135 5.46 5.03 -12.14
N SER A 136 5.54 3.96 -11.35
CA SER A 136 5.25 2.59 -11.78
C SER A 136 4.12 1.98 -10.94
N ARG A 137 3.36 1.05 -11.54
CA ARG A 137 2.35 0.25 -10.83
C ARG A 137 2.93 -0.97 -10.10
N GLN A 138 4.17 -1.31 -10.42
CA GLN A 138 4.89 -2.45 -9.87
C GLN A 138 6.20 -1.97 -9.24
N SER A 139 6.51 -2.53 -8.07
CA SER A 139 7.78 -2.36 -7.38
C SER A 139 8.23 -3.75 -6.94
N SER A 140 9.47 -4.09 -7.25
CA SER A 140 10.09 -5.31 -6.80
C SER A 140 11.47 -4.96 -6.23
N PRO A 141 11.87 -5.52 -5.08
CA PRO A 141 13.25 -5.40 -4.61
C PRO A 141 14.23 -6.12 -5.55
N THR A 142 13.76 -7.15 -6.26
CA THR A 142 14.56 -7.93 -7.21
C THR A 142 14.04 -7.70 -8.65
N PRO A 143 14.76 -6.94 -9.49
CA PRO A 143 14.24 -6.56 -10.82
C PRO A 143 14.29 -7.70 -11.86
N SER A 144 15.23 -8.65 -11.73
CA SER A 144 15.36 -9.80 -12.64
C SER A 144 15.73 -11.08 -11.89
N ILE A 145 15.23 -12.21 -12.37
CA ILE A 145 15.49 -13.55 -11.80
C ILE A 145 16.82 -14.13 -12.33
N GLN A 146 17.11 -13.95 -13.61
CA GLN A 146 18.28 -14.54 -14.28
C GLN A 146 19.43 -13.54 -14.49
N GLY A 147 19.26 -12.30 -14.03
CA GLY A 147 20.19 -11.19 -14.26
C GLY A 147 19.63 -10.17 -15.25
N GLU A 148 20.11 -8.94 -15.15
CA GLU A 148 19.73 -7.88 -16.07
C GLU A 148 20.49 -8.04 -17.40
N TRP A 149 19.83 -7.68 -18.50
CA TRP A 149 20.47 -7.71 -19.79
C TRP A 149 21.61 -6.68 -19.86
N THR A 150 22.78 -7.13 -20.31
CA THR A 150 23.92 -6.27 -20.65
C THR A 150 24.21 -6.34 -22.15
N PRO A 151 24.84 -5.31 -22.75
CA PRO A 151 25.21 -5.33 -24.17
C PRO A 151 26.11 -6.51 -24.57
N VAL A 152 26.83 -7.10 -23.61
CA VAL A 152 27.75 -8.24 -23.82
C VAL A 152 27.12 -9.60 -23.50
N THR A 153 25.85 -9.66 -23.09
CA THR A 153 25.18 -10.91 -22.64
C THR A 153 25.26 -12.02 -23.69
N TRP A 154 25.11 -11.66 -24.95
CA TRP A 154 25.10 -12.60 -26.08
C TRP A 154 26.40 -12.56 -26.90
N LEU A 155 27.43 -11.88 -26.39
CA LEU A 155 28.70 -11.76 -27.08
C LEU A 155 29.61 -12.94 -26.69
N PRO A 156 30.31 -13.55 -27.67
CA PRO A 156 31.28 -14.58 -27.36
C PRO A 156 32.42 -13.97 -26.51
N PRO A 157 32.91 -14.66 -25.46
CA PRO A 157 33.97 -14.17 -24.57
C PRO A 157 35.28 -13.81 -25.28
N ARG A 158 35.46 -14.29 -26.51
CA ARG A 158 36.62 -13.99 -27.35
C ARG A 158 36.82 -12.50 -27.57
N MET A 159 35.75 -11.73 -27.78
CA MET A 159 35.87 -10.28 -28.01
C MET A 159 36.45 -9.53 -26.82
N ASN A 160 36.30 -10.04 -25.59
CA ASN A 160 36.85 -9.39 -24.39
C ASN A 160 38.37 -9.50 -24.28
N LYS A 161 38.99 -10.46 -24.99
CA LYS A 161 40.43 -10.73 -24.92
C LYS A 161 41.21 -10.23 -26.13
N ALA A 162 40.53 -9.92 -27.23
CA ALA A 162 41.17 -9.57 -28.49
C ALA A 162 41.60 -8.09 -28.47
N GLU A 163 42.80 -7.81 -28.98
CA GLU A 163 43.27 -6.45 -29.21
C GLU A 163 42.63 -5.91 -30.49
N LEU A 164 41.94 -4.77 -30.39
CA LEU A 164 41.29 -4.14 -31.54
C LEU A 164 42.27 -3.20 -32.26
N PRO A 165 42.23 -3.10 -33.61
CA PRO A 165 41.26 -3.72 -34.53
C PRO A 165 41.68 -5.13 -35.01
N ASP A 166 40.84 -6.13 -34.78
CA ASP A 166 41.02 -7.49 -35.31
C ASP A 166 40.25 -7.66 -36.63
N PRO A 167 40.91 -8.04 -37.74
CA PRO A 167 40.29 -8.18 -39.05
C PRO A 167 39.17 -9.22 -39.09
N GLU A 168 39.18 -10.23 -38.21
CA GLU A 168 38.12 -11.23 -38.14
C GLU A 168 36.78 -10.63 -37.73
N PHE A 169 36.77 -9.66 -36.80
CA PHE A 169 35.53 -9.01 -36.37
C PHE A 169 34.98 -8.06 -37.44
N SER A 170 35.85 -7.54 -38.32
CA SER A 170 35.44 -6.73 -39.47
C SER A 170 34.86 -7.55 -40.62
N LYS A 171 35.07 -8.88 -40.61
CA LYS A 171 34.58 -9.76 -41.66
C LYS A 171 33.05 -9.81 -41.62
N HIS A 172 32.43 -9.54 -42.76
CA HIS A 172 30.99 -9.69 -42.92
C HIS A 172 30.59 -11.16 -42.65
N LYS A 173 29.68 -11.36 -41.69
CA LYS A 173 29.15 -12.69 -41.36
C LYS A 173 28.13 -13.09 -42.43
N THR A 174 28.58 -13.81 -43.44
CA THR A 174 27.71 -14.46 -44.41
C THR A 174 27.14 -15.73 -43.80
N CYS A 175 25.81 -15.88 -43.81
CA CYS A 175 25.19 -17.16 -43.45
C CYS A 175 25.57 -18.22 -44.49
N ASN A 176 25.85 -19.45 -44.05
CA ASN A 176 26.17 -20.56 -44.96
C ASN A 176 24.95 -21.00 -45.78
N VAL A 177 23.76 -20.88 -45.20
CA VAL A 177 22.47 -21.16 -45.84
C VAL A 177 21.70 -19.87 -46.02
N THR A 178 21.08 -19.72 -47.18
CA THR A 178 20.21 -18.58 -47.47
C THR A 178 18.92 -18.74 -46.69
N ALA A 179 18.30 -17.63 -46.25
CA ALA A 179 17.03 -17.67 -45.53
C ALA A 179 15.94 -18.45 -46.29
N THR A 180 15.95 -18.40 -47.62
CA THR A 180 15.05 -19.17 -48.49
C THR A 180 15.29 -20.67 -48.42
N GLU A 181 16.55 -21.11 -48.43
CA GLU A 181 16.91 -22.53 -48.35
C GLU A 181 16.53 -23.11 -46.99
N TYR A 182 16.77 -22.35 -45.91
CA TYR A 182 16.37 -22.75 -44.56
C TYR A 182 14.84 -22.92 -44.43
N LEU A 183 14.05 -21.99 -44.98
CA LEU A 183 12.59 -22.10 -44.97
C LEU A 183 12.09 -23.32 -45.74
N LEU A 184 12.71 -23.64 -46.88
CA LEU A 184 12.39 -24.84 -47.66
C LEU A 184 12.74 -26.13 -46.90
N GLU A 185 13.84 -26.14 -46.16
CA GLU A 185 14.22 -27.27 -45.30
C GLU A 185 13.25 -27.47 -44.12
N GLU A 186 12.83 -26.38 -43.46
CA GLU A 186 11.82 -26.43 -42.39
C GLU A 186 10.46 -26.89 -42.92
N GLN A 187 10.03 -26.42 -44.11
CA GLN A 187 8.82 -26.90 -44.77
C GLN A 187 8.87 -28.41 -45.03
N LYS A 188 9.96 -28.91 -45.61
CA LYS A 188 10.16 -30.35 -45.83
C LYS A 188 10.19 -31.15 -44.52
N ARG A 189 10.77 -30.60 -43.44
CA ARG A 189 10.75 -31.25 -42.12
C ARG A 189 9.34 -31.35 -41.55
N ASN A 190 8.53 -30.30 -41.70
CA ASN A 190 7.14 -30.30 -41.24
C ASN A 190 6.23 -31.22 -42.07
N GLU A 191 6.49 -31.38 -43.37
CA GLU A 191 5.73 -32.30 -44.24
C GLU A 191 6.03 -33.77 -43.97
N ASN A 192 7.24 -34.08 -43.46
CA ASN A 192 7.67 -35.44 -43.12
C ASN A 192 7.28 -35.86 -41.69
N GLN A 193 6.59 -34.99 -40.96
CA GLN A 193 6.20 -35.16 -39.56
C GLN A 193 4.69 -35.41 -39.45
#